data_AF-A0A950RQM8-F1
#
_entry.id   AF-A0A950RQM8-F1
#
_cell.length_a   1.000
_cell.length_b   1.000
_cell.length_c   1.000
_cell.angle_alpha   90.00
_cell.angle_beta   90.00
_cell.angle_gamma   90.00
#
_symmetry.space_group_name_H-M   'P 1'
#
loop_
_entity.id
_entity.type
_entity.pdbx_description
1 polymer ?
#
loop_
_entity_poly.entity_id
_entity_poly.type
_entity_poly.pdbx_seq_one_letter_code
_entity_poly.pdbx_strand_id
1 'polypeptide(L)'
;PAGNVAKDLGTGHVSLEPALLATLKMTPDDYLQGESAYWIPIGGDPNQEGNIWHNHFSWNHVLWRANANVQVVGTLEANSWIILNGLYTVDLAPAPMSTGPGIGGNAENFIMSTGPGIRVFICDKLDLGVGSAFSITGARWAEELIRTELRLRF
;
A
#
# COMPACT_ATOMS: atom_id res chain seq x y z
N PRO A 1 5.56 -6.09 16.63
CA PRO A 1 5.36 -4.64 16.83
C PRO A 1 6.69 -3.87 16.70
N ALA A 2 6.85 -3.04 15.66
CA ALA A 2 8.10 -2.28 15.42
C ALA A 2 8.05 -0.83 15.96
N GLY A 3 6.87 -0.31 16.31
CA GLY A 3 6.69 1.04 16.85
C GLY A 3 6.35 1.05 18.34
N ASN A 4 6.68 2.14 19.03
CA ASN A 4 6.30 2.34 20.43
C ASN A 4 4.81 2.70 20.52
N VAL A 5 4.00 1.76 21.01
CA VAL A 5 2.54 1.87 21.18
C VAL A 5 2.16 3.01 22.12
N ALA A 6 2.95 3.26 23.16
CA ALA A 6 2.69 4.33 24.13
C ALA A 6 2.90 5.75 23.53
N LYS A 7 3.37 5.83 22.28
CA LYS A 7 3.53 7.06 21.51
C LYS A 7 2.69 7.04 20.22
N ASP A 8 1.75 6.12 20.10
CA ASP A 8 0.91 5.93 18.92
C ASP A 8 1.70 5.69 17.61
N LEU A 9 2.94 5.18 17.71
CA LEU A 9 3.80 4.86 16.56
C LEU A 9 3.54 3.45 16.01
N GLY A 10 2.52 2.77 16.52
CA GLY A 10 2.13 1.42 16.11
C GLY A 10 0.89 0.95 16.85
N THR A 11 0.25 -0.08 16.32
CA THR A 11 -1.08 -0.56 16.74
C THR A 11 -1.06 -1.57 17.90
N GLY A 12 0.12 -1.82 18.48
CA GLY A 12 0.30 -2.72 19.63
C GLY A 12 0.06 -4.20 19.40
N HIS A 13 -0.31 -4.61 18.19
CA HIS A 13 -0.45 -6.01 17.81
C HIS A 13 0.65 -6.47 16.85
N VAL A 14 0.66 -7.78 16.59
CA VAL A 14 1.31 -8.37 15.42
C VAL A 14 0.21 -8.77 14.44
N SER A 15 0.51 -8.80 13.14
CA SER A 15 -0.47 -9.22 12.13
C SER A 15 0.06 -10.41 11.34
N LEU A 16 -0.84 -11.35 11.04
CA LEU A 16 -0.62 -12.39 10.05
C LEU A 16 -1.19 -11.92 8.71
N GLU A 17 -0.44 -12.15 7.64
CA GLU A 17 -0.80 -11.74 6.28
C GLU A 17 -0.64 -12.91 5.31
N PRO A 18 -1.64 -13.82 5.21
CA PRO A 18 -1.76 -14.69 4.05
C PRO A 18 -2.04 -13.86 2.79
N ALA A 19 -1.25 -14.09 1.75
CA ALA A 19 -1.39 -13.44 0.46
C ALA A 19 -1.35 -14.44 -0.69
N LEU A 20 -2.22 -14.24 -1.69
CA LEU A 20 -2.14 -14.90 -2.98
C LEU A 20 -1.55 -13.92 -3.99
N LEU A 21 -0.41 -14.30 -4.59
CA LEU A 21 0.24 -13.55 -5.64
C LEU A 21 0.04 -14.24 -6.99
N ALA A 22 -0.32 -13.48 -8.00
CA ALA A 22 -0.46 -13.94 -9.37
C ALA A 22 0.27 -13.00 -10.34
N THR A 23 0.85 -13.57 -11.38
CA THR A 23 1.43 -12.81 -12.49
C THR A 23 1.04 -13.47 -13.80
N LEU A 24 0.47 -12.68 -14.69
CA LEU A 24 0.10 -13.06 -16.04
C LEU A 24 0.93 -12.25 -17.03
N LYS A 25 1.74 -12.95 -17.83
CA LYS A 25 2.40 -12.35 -18.99
C LYS A 25 1.40 -12.27 -20.13
N MET A 26 0.95 -11.06 -20.47
CA MET A 26 -0.07 -10.83 -21.49
C MET A 26 0.54 -10.76 -22.89
N THR A 27 1.65 -10.04 -23.03
CA THR A 27 2.43 -9.92 -24.28
C THR A 27 3.92 -10.06 -23.95
N PRO A 28 4.84 -9.99 -24.93
CA PRO A 28 6.27 -9.91 -24.64
C PRO A 28 6.65 -8.72 -23.74
N ASP A 29 5.88 -7.64 -23.79
CA ASP A 29 6.17 -6.35 -23.16
C ASP A 29 5.17 -5.96 -22.06
N ASP A 30 4.04 -6.66 -21.96
CA ASP A 30 2.98 -6.41 -20.99
C ASP A 30 2.86 -7.50 -19.94
N TYR A 31 2.88 -7.08 -18.68
CA TYR A 31 2.74 -7.95 -17.52
C TYR A 31 1.63 -7.43 -16.62
N LEU A 32 0.76 -8.34 -16.21
CA LEU A 32 -0.26 -8.10 -15.22
C LEU A 32 0.14 -8.79 -13.93
N GLN A 33 0.15 -8.07 -12.83
CA GLN A 33 0.49 -8.60 -11.52
C GLN A 33 -0.63 -8.27 -10.56
N GLY A 34 -0.96 -9.22 -9.70
CA GLY A 34 -2.01 -9.09 -8.72
C GLY A 34 -1.60 -9.72 -7.40
N GLU A 35 -2.05 -9.10 -6.32
CA GLU A 35 -1.97 -9.62 -4.97
C GLU A 35 -3.34 -9.45 -4.32
N SER A 36 -3.76 -10.47 -3.58
CA SER A 36 -4.93 -10.43 -2.72
C SER A 36 -4.55 -11.01 -1.38
N ALA A 37 -4.70 -10.22 -0.33
CA ALA A 37 -4.13 -10.51 0.98
C ALA A 37 -5.08 -10.10 2.11
N TYR A 38 -4.95 -10.78 3.24
CA TYR A 38 -5.82 -10.59 4.40
C TYR A 38 -5.01 -10.37 5.67
N TRP A 39 -5.10 -9.17 6.24
CA TRP A 39 -4.51 -8.83 7.53
C TRP A 39 -5.39 -9.28 8.68
N ILE A 40 -4.82 -10.17 9.50
CA ILE A 40 -5.40 -10.66 10.75
C ILE A 40 -4.54 -10.13 11.90
N PRO A 41 -5.02 -9.18 12.73
CA PRO A 41 -4.33 -8.78 13.93
C PRO A 41 -4.38 -9.90 14.98
N ILE A 42 -3.31 -10.05 15.74
CA ILE A 42 -3.15 -11.04 16.80
C ILE A 42 -2.66 -10.32 18.06
N GLY A 43 -3.48 -10.37 19.11
CA GLY A 43 -3.14 -9.87 20.44
C GLY A 43 -3.14 -8.34 20.56
N GLY A 44 -4.02 -7.65 19.83
CA GLY A 44 -4.20 -6.20 19.95
C GLY A 44 -5.22 -5.79 21.00
N ASP A 45 -5.44 -4.48 21.11
CA ASP A 45 -6.60 -3.95 21.83
C ASP A 45 -7.88 -4.28 21.04
N PRO A 46 -8.86 -5.00 21.62
CA PRO A 46 -10.10 -5.37 20.93
C PRO A 46 -10.89 -4.20 20.33
N ASN A 47 -10.66 -2.97 20.81
CA ASN A 47 -11.33 -1.78 20.29
C ASN A 47 -10.60 -1.16 19.09
N GLN A 48 -9.29 -1.41 18.94
CA GLN A 48 -8.47 -0.79 17.89
C GLN A 48 -8.02 -1.79 16.83
N GLU A 49 -7.96 -3.08 17.15
CA GLU A 49 -7.57 -4.10 16.20
C GLU A 49 -8.66 -4.29 15.13
N GLY A 50 -8.23 -4.41 13.88
CA GLY A 50 -9.11 -4.45 12.73
C GLY A 50 -8.57 -5.36 11.64
N ASN A 51 -9.43 -6.20 11.09
CA ASN A 51 -9.09 -7.01 9.94
C ASN A 51 -9.16 -6.14 8.68
N ILE A 52 -8.19 -6.29 7.79
CA ILE A 52 -8.16 -5.57 6.52
C ILE A 52 -7.94 -6.56 5.40
N TRP A 53 -8.83 -6.54 4.42
CA TRP A 53 -8.60 -7.24 3.16
C TRP A 53 -8.03 -6.24 2.17
N HIS A 54 -6.89 -6.52 1.56
CA HIS A 54 -6.30 -5.63 0.58
C HIS A 54 -5.98 -6.34 -0.73
N ASN A 55 -6.12 -5.60 -1.82
CA ASN A 55 -5.80 -6.09 -3.15
C ASN A 55 -4.95 -5.06 -3.86
N HIS A 56 -3.91 -5.54 -4.52
CA HIS A 56 -3.00 -4.74 -5.32
C HIS A 56 -2.99 -5.30 -6.73
N PHE A 57 -3.03 -4.39 -7.71
CA PHE A 57 -3.00 -4.72 -9.11
C PHE A 57 -2.01 -3.80 -9.81
N SER A 58 -1.21 -4.36 -10.70
CA SER A 58 -0.21 -3.61 -11.45
C SER A 58 -0.18 -4.08 -12.89
N TRP A 59 -0.42 -3.16 -13.82
CA TRP A 59 -0.10 -3.35 -15.22
C TRP A 59 1.24 -2.69 -15.52
N ASN A 60 2.18 -3.49 -16.03
CA ASN A 60 3.53 -3.06 -16.35
C ASN A 60 3.74 -3.22 -17.85
N HIS A 61 4.23 -2.16 -18.50
CA HIS A 61 4.54 -2.13 -19.93
C HIS A 61 5.97 -1.65 -20.16
N VAL A 62 6.74 -2.35 -20.99
CA VAL A 62 8.09 -1.90 -21.35
C VAL A 62 8.01 -0.76 -22.38
N LEU A 63 8.18 0.47 -21.89
CA LEU A 63 8.14 1.68 -22.70
C LEU A 63 9.36 1.82 -23.62
N TRP A 64 10.53 1.42 -23.12
CA TRP A 64 11.78 1.55 -23.87
C TRP A 64 12.83 0.55 -23.41
N ARG A 65 13.64 0.06 -24.35
CA ARG A 65 14.83 -0.76 -24.09
C ARG A 65 16.03 -0.14 -24.79
N ALA A 66 16.95 0.44 -24.01
CA ALA A 66 18.18 1.01 -24.55
C ALA A 66 19.13 -0.09 -25.05
N ASN A 67 19.20 -1.18 -24.28
CA ASN A 67 19.95 -2.40 -24.59
C ASN A 67 19.35 -3.58 -23.79
N ALA A 68 19.93 -4.78 -23.91
CA ALA A 68 19.44 -5.97 -23.22
C ALA A 68 19.42 -5.86 -21.67
N ASN A 69 20.22 -4.94 -21.12
CA ASN A 69 20.38 -4.75 -19.68
C ASN A 69 19.71 -3.47 -19.16
N VAL A 70 19.16 -2.61 -20.02
CA VAL A 70 18.57 -1.34 -19.60
C VAL A 70 17.19 -1.20 -20.21
N GLN A 71 16.19 -1.23 -19.34
CA GLN A 71 14.78 -1.10 -19.71
C GLN A 71 14.07 -0.07 -18.83
N VAL A 72 13.15 0.66 -19.46
CA VAL A 72 12.24 1.59 -18.83
C VAL A 72 10.84 0.99 -18.92
N VAL A 73 10.22 0.82 -17.77
CA VAL A 73 8.92 0.19 -17.60
C VAL A 73 7.96 1.22 -17.05
N GLY A 74 6.85 1.45 -17.74
CA GLY A 74 5.71 2.18 -17.21
C GLY A 74 4.84 1.25 -16.38
N THR A 75 4.36 1.74 -15.24
CA THR A 75 3.49 0.98 -14.35
C THR A 75 2.19 1.74 -14.14
N LEU A 76 1.08 1.02 -14.09
CA LEU A 76 -0.20 1.54 -13.62
C LEU A 76 -0.63 0.65 -12.45
N GLU A 77 -0.66 1.22 -11.25
CA GLU A 77 -0.96 0.51 -10.01
C GLU A 77 -2.35 0.90 -9.51
N ALA A 78 -3.12 -0.08 -9.08
CA ALA A 78 -4.37 0.11 -8.36
C ALA A 78 -4.31 -0.66 -7.04
N ASN A 79 -4.62 0.02 -5.94
CA ASN A 79 -4.57 -0.54 -4.60
C ASN A 79 -5.94 -0.35 -3.96
N SER A 80 -6.43 -1.39 -3.29
CA SER A 80 -7.69 -1.35 -2.56
C SER A 80 -7.49 -1.88 -1.15
N TRP A 81 -8.16 -1.24 -0.20
CA TRP A 81 -8.18 -1.64 1.20
C TRP A 81 -9.63 -1.70 1.63
N ILE A 82 -10.07 -2.88 2.05
CA ILE A 82 -11.38 -3.13 2.61
C ILE A 82 -11.20 -3.30 4.11
N ILE A 83 -11.65 -2.31 4.88
CA ILE A 83 -11.60 -2.35 6.34
C ILE A 83 -12.83 -3.11 6.80
N LEU A 84 -12.61 -4.27 7.44
CA LEU A 84 -13.71 -5.13 7.89
C LEU A 84 -14.13 -4.84 9.32
N ASN A 85 -13.20 -4.43 10.18
CA ASN A 85 -13.40 -4.14 11.60
C ASN A 85 -12.32 -3.16 12.10
N GLY A 86 -12.45 -2.74 13.36
CA GLY A 86 -11.49 -1.87 14.06
C GLY A 86 -11.92 -0.40 14.05
N LEU A 87 -11.58 0.31 15.12
CA LEU A 87 -11.79 1.76 15.19
C LEU A 87 -10.63 2.50 14.53
N TYR A 88 -10.95 3.65 13.94
CA TYR A 88 -9.96 4.59 13.45
C TYR A 88 -10.20 5.96 14.08
N THR A 89 -9.14 6.75 14.15
CA THR A 89 -9.20 8.13 14.66
C THR A 89 -9.81 9.03 13.60
N VAL A 90 -10.99 9.59 13.85
CA VAL A 90 -11.55 10.66 13.01
C VAL A 90 -10.99 12.02 13.43
N ASP A 91 -10.39 12.72 12.48
CA ASP A 91 -10.06 14.15 12.47
C ASP A 91 -9.31 14.71 13.70
N LEU A 92 -8.07 15.17 13.49
CA LEU A 92 -7.34 16.00 14.46
C LEU A 92 -7.91 17.43 14.45
N ALA A 93 -9.19 17.60 14.80
CA ALA A 93 -9.73 18.92 15.08
C ALA A 93 -8.88 19.58 16.18
N PRO A 94 -8.73 20.92 16.21
CA PRO A 94 -8.03 21.64 17.28
C PRO A 94 -8.91 21.64 18.54
N ALA A 95 -9.19 20.46 19.08
CA ALA A 95 -9.71 20.28 20.43
C ALA A 95 -8.50 20.13 21.36
N PRO A 96 -8.55 20.70 22.58
CA PRO A 96 -7.42 20.67 23.51
C PRO A 96 -7.01 19.21 23.72
N MET A 97 -5.71 18.91 23.55
CA MET A 97 -5.09 17.59 23.74
C MET A 97 -5.83 16.78 24.80
N SER A 98 -6.85 16.03 24.39
CA SER A 98 -7.55 15.15 25.28
C SER A 98 -6.73 13.87 25.23
N THR A 99 -6.14 13.55 26.36
CA THR A 99 -5.42 12.30 26.64
C THR A 99 -6.38 11.10 26.69
N GLY A 100 -7.37 11.06 25.79
CA GLY A 100 -8.40 10.03 25.70
C GLY A 100 -8.27 9.25 24.39
N PRO A 101 -8.69 7.96 24.36
CA PRO A 101 -8.72 7.18 23.14
C PRO A 101 -9.53 7.94 22.08
N GLY A 102 -8.98 8.06 20.87
CA GLY A 102 -9.59 8.80 19.77
C GLY A 102 -11.07 8.43 19.61
N ILE A 103 -11.90 9.41 19.30
CA ILE A 103 -13.32 9.17 19.01
C ILE A 103 -13.35 8.21 17.83
N GLY A 104 -13.76 6.96 18.09
CA GLY A 104 -13.86 5.93 17.07
C GLY A 104 -15.03 6.23 16.14
N GLY A 105 -14.75 6.43 14.86
CA GLY A 105 -15.77 6.41 13.81
C GLY A 105 -15.87 5.01 13.17
N ASN A 106 -16.89 4.80 12.34
CA ASN A 106 -16.88 3.70 11.35
C ASN A 106 -16.05 4.13 10.15
N ALA A 107 -14.95 3.42 9.84
CA ALA A 107 -14.16 3.74 8.68
C ALA A 107 -15.03 3.62 7.43
N GLU A 108 -14.77 4.42 6.39
CA GLU A 108 -15.28 4.03 5.08
C GLU A 108 -14.66 2.67 4.76
N ASN A 109 -15.52 1.66 4.58
CA ASN A 109 -15.08 0.28 4.48
C ASN A 109 -14.26 -0.01 3.23
N PHE A 110 -14.15 0.94 2.28
CA PHE A 110 -13.44 0.75 1.02
C PHE A 110 -12.62 1.99 0.64
N ILE A 111 -11.30 1.82 0.64
CA ILE A 111 -10.32 2.80 0.20
C ILE A 111 -9.72 2.29 -1.10
N MET A 112 -9.77 3.07 -2.17
CA MET A 112 -9.11 2.74 -3.42
C MET A 112 -8.23 3.88 -3.89
N SER A 113 -7.02 3.56 -4.31
CA SER A 113 -6.11 4.48 -4.97
C SER A 113 -5.58 3.89 -6.27
N THR A 114 -5.28 4.77 -7.23
CA THR A 114 -4.64 4.38 -8.49
C THR A 114 -3.62 5.42 -8.89
N GLY A 115 -2.60 5.01 -9.62
CA GLY A 115 -1.76 5.98 -10.29
C GLY A 115 -0.65 5.38 -11.12
N PRO A 116 -0.05 6.22 -11.98
CA PRO A 116 1.05 5.82 -12.84
C PRO A 116 2.37 5.84 -12.09
N GLY A 117 3.30 5.05 -12.60
CA GLY A 117 4.71 5.07 -12.23
C GLY A 117 5.62 4.74 -13.40
N ILE A 118 6.91 4.96 -13.17
CA ILE A 118 7.99 4.63 -14.08
C ILE A 118 9.11 3.99 -13.30
N ARG A 119 9.68 2.92 -13.85
CA ARG A 119 10.81 2.22 -13.28
C ARG A 119 11.88 1.98 -14.33
N VAL A 120 13.12 2.27 -13.97
CA VAL A 120 14.31 1.98 -14.77
C VAL A 120 15.04 0.82 -14.13
N PHE A 121 15.30 -0.22 -14.92
CA PHE A 121 16.15 -1.33 -14.54
C PHE A 121 17.50 -1.18 -15.22
N ILE A 122 18.58 -1.30 -14.44
CA ILE A 122 19.97 -1.24 -14.88
C ILE A 122 20.63 -2.56 -14.47
N CYS A 123 20.77 -3.44 -15.45
CA CYS A 123 21.11 -4.85 -15.29
C CYS A 123 20.15 -5.54 -14.29
N ASP A 124 20.55 -6.68 -13.75
CA ASP A 124 19.83 -7.37 -12.67
C ASP A 124 20.17 -6.86 -11.27
N LYS A 125 20.91 -5.74 -11.18
CA LYS A 125 21.52 -5.26 -9.93
C LYS A 125 20.84 -4.04 -9.35
N LEU A 126 20.39 -3.12 -10.19
CA LEU A 126 19.90 -1.82 -9.76
C LEU A 126 18.58 -1.54 -10.44
N ASP A 127 17.58 -1.16 -9.66
CA ASP A 127 16.38 -0.52 -10.20
C ASP A 127 15.97 0.69 -9.37
N LEU A 128 15.52 1.72 -10.09
CA LEU A 128 15.00 2.97 -9.55
C LEU A 128 13.59 3.17 -10.09
N GLY A 129 12.64 3.47 -9.23
CA GLY A 129 11.28 3.79 -9.64
C GLY A 129 10.73 5.03 -8.95
N VAL A 130 9.83 5.71 -9.65
CA VAL A 130 8.97 6.76 -9.08
C VAL A 130 7.54 6.45 -9.47
N GLY A 131 6.64 6.44 -8.48
CA GLY A 131 5.21 6.21 -8.67
C GLY A 131 4.39 7.26 -7.96
N SER A 132 3.16 7.44 -8.44
CA SER A 132 2.14 8.24 -7.80
C SER A 132 0.89 7.40 -7.53
N ALA A 133 0.14 7.74 -6.49
CA ALA A 133 -1.17 7.16 -6.23
C ALA A 133 -2.13 8.24 -5.73
N PHE A 134 -3.31 8.30 -6.33
CA PHE A 134 -4.38 9.25 -6.04
C PHE A 134 -5.59 8.48 -5.51
N SER A 135 -6.24 8.98 -4.45
CA SER A 135 -7.47 8.38 -3.95
C SER A 135 -8.64 8.56 -4.93
N ILE A 136 -9.43 7.51 -5.11
CA ILE A 136 -10.63 7.50 -5.98
C ILE A 136 -11.92 7.55 -5.14
N THR A 137 -11.93 6.91 -3.97
CA THR A 137 -13.16 6.64 -3.20
C THR A 137 -13.55 7.72 -2.20
N GLY A 138 -12.77 8.80 -2.08
CA GLY A 138 -12.98 9.83 -1.05
C GLY A 138 -12.27 9.48 0.26
N ALA A 139 -12.48 8.28 0.81
CA ALA A 139 -11.60 7.76 1.86
C ALA A 139 -10.20 7.40 1.36
N ARG A 140 -9.22 7.62 2.22
CA ARG A 140 -7.81 7.58 1.86
C ARG A 140 -6.90 7.41 3.05
N TRP A 141 -5.80 6.67 2.85
CA TRP A 141 -4.65 6.70 3.76
C TRP A 141 -3.83 7.99 3.58
N ALA A 142 -3.67 8.40 2.32
CA ALA A 142 -3.03 9.64 1.92
C ALA A 142 -3.84 10.22 0.75
N GLU A 143 -4.00 11.54 0.70
CA GLU A 143 -4.69 12.22 -0.40
C GLU A 143 -3.99 11.98 -1.73
N GLU A 144 -2.68 12.17 -1.71
CA GLU A 144 -1.77 11.86 -2.81
C GLU A 144 -0.51 11.23 -2.21
N LEU A 145 0.01 10.20 -2.86
CA LEU A 145 1.27 9.57 -2.49
C LEU A 145 2.23 9.68 -3.67
N ILE A 146 3.41 10.24 -3.43
CA ILE A 146 4.55 10.14 -4.35
C ILE A 146 5.57 9.25 -3.67
N ARG A 147 5.95 8.17 -4.34
CA ARG A 147 6.86 7.15 -3.82
C ARG A 147 8.04 6.98 -4.75
N THR A 148 9.24 7.05 -4.18
CA THR A 148 10.49 6.73 -4.86
C THR A 148 11.06 5.45 -4.27
N GLU A 149 11.44 4.50 -5.12
CA GLU A 149 11.96 3.21 -4.71
C GLU A 149 13.34 2.98 -5.34
N LEU A 150 14.29 2.55 -4.52
CA LEU A 150 15.62 2.13 -4.93
C LEU A 150 15.83 0.71 -4.46
N ARG A 151 16.21 -0.19 -5.38
CA ARG A 151 16.56 -1.56 -5.05
C ARG A 151 17.94 -1.89 -5.61
N LEU A 152 18.77 -2.41 -4.72
CA LEU A 152 20.13 -2.86 -4.99
C LEU A 152 20.25 -4.35 -4.65
N ARG A 153 20.73 -5.15 -5.59
CA ARG A 153 21.00 -6.58 -5.42
C ARG A 153 22.51 -6.82 -5.55
N PHE A 154 23.08 -7.58 -4.61
CA PHE A 154 24.51 -7.89 -4.50
C PHE A 154 24.80 -9.34 -4.90
#